data_AF-A0A1H8VKJ6-F1
#
_entry.id   AF-A0A1H8VKJ6-F1
#
_cell.length_a   1.000
_cell.length_b   1.000
_cell.length_c   1.000
_cell.angle_alpha   90.00
_cell.angle_beta   90.00
_cell.angle_gamma   90.00
#
_symmetry.space_group_name_H-M   'P 1'
#
loop_
_entity.id
_entity.type
_entity.pdbx_description
1 polymer ?
#
loop_
_entity_poly.entity_id
_entity_poly.type
_entity_poly.pdbx_seq_one_letter_code
_entity_poly.pdbx_strand_id
1 'polypeptide(L)'
;MNIHEEIEEEYNLTHTGTRVVAPKLDLHEIRDGAAEFKGHYVRAAYLLRKLITTHLFEDGNKRTAWATTEIYLARNDAEPAERNEPVEQVLRRIRRYDIDEIANWLEAGDIDRSRLNP
;
A
#
# COMPACT_ATOMS: atom_id res chain seq x y z
N MET A 1 0.32 19.99 5.76
CA MET A 1 0.14 18.62 6.26
C MET A 1 1.08 17.73 5.48
N ASN A 2 2.06 17.14 6.15
CA ASN A 2 3.05 16.26 5.53
C ASN A 2 2.47 14.85 5.41
N ILE A 3 2.73 14.14 4.31
CA ILE A 3 2.38 12.71 4.11
C ILE A 3 2.77 11.87 5.35
N HIS A 4 3.83 12.28 6.07
CA HIS A 4 4.22 11.74 7.37
C HIS A 4 3.12 11.81 8.43
N GLU A 5 2.59 13.01 8.69
CA GLU A 5 1.59 13.24 9.74
C GLU A 5 0.29 12.52 9.39
N GLU A 6 0.01 12.43 8.09
CA GLU A 6 -1.21 11.85 7.55
C GLU A 6 -1.22 10.32 7.61
N ILE A 7 -0.12 9.67 7.21
CA ILE A 7 0.06 8.22 7.39
C ILE A 7 0.05 7.90 8.88
N GLU A 8 0.70 8.68 9.73
CA GLU A 8 0.70 8.41 11.18
C GLU A 8 -0.66 8.63 11.85
N GLU A 9 -1.40 9.69 11.52
CA GLU A 9 -2.74 9.94 12.07
C GLU A 9 -3.73 8.85 11.66
N GLU A 10 -3.74 8.46 10.38
CA GLU A 10 -4.68 7.45 9.86
C GLU A 10 -4.33 6.03 10.35
N TYR A 11 -3.04 5.72 10.48
CA TYR A 11 -2.57 4.47 11.10
C TYR A 11 -2.90 4.43 12.60
N ASN A 12 -2.71 5.54 13.34
CA ASN A 12 -3.03 5.60 14.77
C ASN A 12 -4.53 5.52 15.04
N LEU A 13 -5.38 6.11 14.19
CA LEU A 13 -6.83 6.12 14.39
C LEU A 13 -7.46 4.75 14.14
N THR A 14 -6.87 3.91 13.29
CA THR A 14 -7.53 2.66 12.89
C THR A 14 -7.11 1.45 13.73
N HIS A 15 -5.88 1.34 14.25
CA HIS A 15 -5.38 0.10 14.86
C HIS A 15 -4.56 0.34 16.15
N THR A 16 -5.24 0.47 17.30
CA THR A 16 -4.65 0.44 18.65
C THR A 16 -4.22 -0.98 19.04
N GLY A 17 -3.18 -1.50 18.39
CA GLY A 17 -2.62 -2.83 18.63
C GLY A 17 -1.14 -2.90 18.26
N THR A 18 -0.38 -1.87 18.63
CA THR A 18 0.99 -1.69 18.17
C THR A 18 1.97 -2.37 19.13
N ARG A 19 2.62 -3.44 18.69
CA ARG A 19 3.59 -4.21 19.49
C ARG A 19 5.01 -3.63 19.50
N VAL A 20 5.26 -2.45 18.93
CA VAL A 20 6.63 -1.94 18.81
C VAL A 20 6.67 -0.42 18.95
N VAL A 21 7.75 0.10 19.54
CA VAL A 21 8.14 1.52 19.52
C VAL A 21 8.80 1.88 18.16
N ALA A 22 9.16 0.88 17.35
CA ALA A 22 9.79 0.96 16.03
C ALA A 22 8.90 1.15 14.75
N PRO A 23 7.55 1.14 14.75
CA PRO A 23 6.77 1.29 13.52
C PRO A 23 6.94 2.69 12.91
N LYS A 24 7.21 3.69 13.74
CA LYS A 24 7.44 5.08 13.29
C LYS A 24 8.69 5.20 12.41
N LEU A 25 9.76 4.47 12.76
CA LEU A 25 10.99 4.49 11.98
C LEU A 25 10.79 3.79 10.63
N ASP A 26 10.18 2.61 10.64
CA ASP A 26 9.86 1.86 9.42
C ASP A 26 8.92 2.66 8.49
N LEU A 27 7.93 3.38 9.05
CA LEU A 27 7.04 4.24 8.28
C LEU A 27 7.76 5.44 7.66
N HIS A 28 8.72 6.05 8.36
CA HIS A 28 9.54 7.14 7.83
C HIS A 28 10.38 6.67 6.64
N GLU A 29 11.03 5.51 6.74
CA GLU A 29 11.82 4.92 5.66
C GLU A 29 10.94 4.54 4.45
N ILE A 30 9.75 3.99 4.71
CA ILE A 30 8.78 3.68 3.65
C ILE A 30 8.34 4.98 2.95
N ARG A 31 8.07 6.05 3.69
CA ARG A 31 7.71 7.34 3.08
C ARG A 31 8.84 7.90 2.22
N ASP A 32 10.07 7.91 2.74
CA ASP A 32 11.20 8.49 2.01
C ASP A 32 11.47 7.74 0.72
N GLY A 33 11.40 6.40 0.75
CA GLY A 33 11.46 5.60 -0.47
C GLY A 33 10.30 5.90 -1.44
N ALA A 34 9.09 6.14 -0.94
CA ALA A 34 7.96 6.52 -1.80
C ALA A 34 8.19 7.91 -2.47
N ALA A 35 8.80 8.86 -1.77
CA ALA A 35 9.04 10.21 -2.29
C ALA A 35 9.95 10.22 -3.52
N GLU A 36 10.85 9.23 -3.65
CA GLU A 36 11.77 9.07 -4.79
C GLU A 36 11.04 8.76 -6.10
N PHE A 37 9.85 8.16 -6.05
CA PHE A 37 9.07 7.83 -7.24
C PHE A 37 8.30 9.03 -7.77
N LYS A 38 8.14 9.10 -9.10
CA LYS A 38 7.26 10.08 -9.76
C LYS A 38 5.96 9.40 -10.17
N GLY A 39 4.83 10.05 -9.89
CA GLY A 39 3.49 9.54 -10.21
C GLY A 39 2.78 8.93 -8.99
N HIS A 40 1.49 9.26 -8.85
CA HIS A 40 0.69 8.86 -7.69
C HIS A 40 0.50 7.34 -7.62
N TYR A 41 0.31 6.66 -8.76
CA TYR A 41 0.16 5.19 -8.79
C TYR A 41 1.43 4.43 -8.42
N VAL A 42 2.61 4.87 -8.86
CA VAL A 42 3.89 4.24 -8.51
C VAL A 42 4.19 4.41 -7.01
N ARG A 43 3.89 5.58 -6.45
CA ARG A 43 3.98 5.84 -5.01
C ARG A 43 3.01 4.97 -4.21
N ALA A 44 1.75 4.92 -4.64
CA ALA A 44 0.72 4.09 -4.03
C ALA A 44 1.11 2.60 -4.05
N ALA A 45 1.65 2.12 -5.17
CA ALA A 45 2.15 0.76 -5.33
C ALA A 45 3.32 0.45 -4.40
N TYR A 46 4.29 1.35 -4.29
CA TYR A 46 5.41 1.22 -3.36
C TYR A 46 4.92 1.11 -1.92
N LEU A 47 4.04 2.03 -1.50
CA LEU A 47 3.45 2.05 -0.15
C LEU A 47 2.72 0.74 0.12
N LEU A 48 1.79 0.35 -0.75
CA LEU A 48 1.00 -0.88 -0.63
C LEU A 48 1.90 -2.11 -0.43
N ARG A 49 2.89 -2.27 -1.32
CA ARG A 49 3.82 -3.41 -1.27
C ARG A 49 4.60 -3.41 0.02
N LYS A 50 5.19 -2.27 0.40
CA LYS A 50 6.03 -2.16 1.59
C LYS A 50 5.24 -2.44 2.86
N LEU A 51 4.09 -1.79 3.04
CA LEU A 51 3.23 -1.95 4.21
C LEU A 51 2.81 -3.41 4.42
N ILE A 52 2.47 -4.12 3.34
CA ILE A 52 2.15 -5.55 3.41
C ILE A 52 3.38 -6.39 3.75
N THR A 53 4.54 -6.08 3.18
CA THR A 53 5.76 -6.87 3.41
C THR A 53 6.41 -6.64 4.77
N THR A 54 6.26 -5.47 5.35
CA THR A 54 6.84 -5.09 6.65
C THR A 54 6.07 -5.70 7.82
N HIS A 55 4.79 -6.06 7.65
CA HIS A 55 3.96 -6.67 8.70
C HIS A 55 3.97 -5.85 10.02
N LEU A 56 3.67 -4.56 9.93
CA LEU A 56 3.73 -3.62 11.07
C LEU A 56 2.80 -4.01 12.24
N PHE A 57 1.75 -4.79 11.99
CA PHE A 57 0.74 -5.20 12.97
C PHE A 57 0.69 -6.72 13.15
N GLU A 58 0.14 -7.17 14.29
CA GLU A 58 -0.10 -8.60 14.55
C GLU A 58 -1.10 -9.21 13.55
N ASP A 59 -2.11 -8.45 13.13
CA ASP A 59 -3.07 -8.81 12.09
C ASP A 59 -3.59 -7.53 11.38
N GLY A 60 -4.37 -7.69 10.31
CA GLY A 60 -5.02 -6.58 9.61
C GLY A 60 -4.13 -5.85 8.59
N ASN A 61 -2.82 -6.16 8.54
CA ASN A 61 -1.85 -5.50 7.65
C ASN A 61 -2.32 -5.28 6.20
N LYS A 62 -2.98 -6.28 5.59
CA LYS A 62 -3.49 -6.18 4.22
C LYS A 62 -4.65 -5.19 4.10
N ARG A 63 -5.59 -5.22 5.05
CA ARG A 63 -6.74 -4.31 5.09
C ARG A 63 -6.28 -2.89 5.32
N THR A 64 -5.36 -2.69 6.27
CA THR A 64 -4.78 -1.38 6.57
C THR A 64 -4.01 -0.84 5.36
N ALA A 65 -3.11 -1.65 4.77
CA ALA A 65 -2.34 -1.22 3.61
C ALA A 65 -3.24 -0.87 2.40
N TRP A 66 -4.30 -1.65 2.18
CA TRP A 66 -5.27 -1.36 1.13
C TRP A 66 -6.00 -0.02 1.37
N ALA A 67 -6.56 0.17 2.56
CA ALA A 67 -7.24 1.41 2.93
C ALA A 67 -6.32 2.63 2.80
N THR A 68 -5.08 2.53 3.30
CA THR A 68 -4.08 3.60 3.14
C THR A 68 -3.80 3.93 1.67
N THR A 69 -3.78 2.91 0.81
CA THR A 69 -3.55 3.11 -0.63
C THR A 69 -4.71 3.84 -1.28
N GLU A 70 -5.95 3.47 -0.96
CA GLU A 70 -7.16 4.14 -1.46
C GLU A 70 -7.21 5.60 -1.01
N ILE A 71 -6.94 5.86 0.28
CA ILE A 71 -6.93 7.20 0.84
C ILE A 71 -5.82 8.05 0.21
N TYR A 72 -4.62 7.49 0.04
CA TYR A 72 -3.51 8.18 -0.61
C TYR A 72 -3.89 8.58 -2.04
N LEU A 73 -4.48 7.68 -2.83
CA LEU A 73 -4.91 7.98 -4.19
C LEU A 73 -5.99 9.06 -4.20
N ALA A 74 -7.02 8.93 -3.35
CA ALA A 74 -8.13 9.89 -3.28
C ALA A 74 -7.66 11.32 -2.96
N ARG A 75 -6.66 11.46 -2.09
CA ARG A 75 -6.03 12.75 -1.75
C ARG A 75 -5.22 13.36 -2.89
N ASN A 76 -4.84 12.56 -3.87
CA ASN A 76 -4.16 13.01 -5.08
C ASN A 76 -5.11 13.04 -6.28
N ASP A 77 -6.43 13.16 -6.03
CA ASP A 77 -7.49 13.19 -7.05
C ASP A 77 -7.45 11.97 -8.00
N ALA A 78 -7.01 10.82 -7.47
CA ALA A 78 -6.90 9.56 -8.19
C ALA A 78 -7.70 8.46 -7.50
N GLU A 79 -8.11 7.46 -8.26
CA GLU A 79 -8.77 6.27 -7.73
C GLU A 79 -8.11 5.02 -8.31
N PRO A 80 -8.09 3.89 -7.56
CA PRO A 80 -7.74 2.62 -8.16
C PRO A 80 -8.77 2.24 -9.22
N ALA A 81 -8.32 1.72 -10.36
CA ALA A 81 -9.19 1.25 -11.42
C ALA A 81 -10.18 0.17 -10.96
N GLU A 82 -11.27 0.05 -11.72
CA GLU A 82 -12.15 -1.11 -11.65
C GLU A 82 -11.35 -2.37 -11.98
N ARG A 83 -11.46 -3.37 -11.10
CA ARG A 83 -10.62 -4.57 -11.13
C ARG A 83 -11.47 -5.79 -11.38
N ASN A 84 -10.94 -6.67 -12.22
CA ASN A 84 -11.59 -7.91 -12.61
C ASN A 84 -11.28 -9.06 -11.65
N GLU A 85 -10.23 -8.92 -10.82
CA GLU A 85 -9.84 -9.89 -9.81
C GLU A 85 -10.08 -9.36 -8.39
N PRO A 86 -10.37 -10.24 -7.41
CA PRO A 86 -10.50 -9.81 -6.03
C PRO A 86 -9.18 -9.25 -5.51
N VAL A 87 -9.23 -8.04 -4.94
CA VAL A 87 -8.10 -7.34 -4.32
C VAL A 87 -7.31 -8.26 -3.39
N GLU A 88 -8.01 -9.03 -2.55
CA GLU A 88 -7.38 -9.95 -1.60
C GLU A 88 -6.45 -10.99 -2.26
N GLN A 89 -6.77 -11.45 -3.47
CA GLN A 89 -5.93 -12.41 -4.21
C GLN A 89 -4.61 -11.76 -4.63
N VAL A 90 -4.67 -10.53 -5.14
CA VAL A 90 -3.48 -9.75 -5.50
C VAL A 90 -2.67 -9.44 -4.25
N LEU A 91 -3.29 -8.96 -3.17
CA LEU A 91 -2.59 -8.63 -1.92
C LEU A 91 -1.91 -9.85 -1.29
N ARG A 92 -2.49 -11.05 -1.41
CA ARG A 92 -1.86 -12.30 -0.94
C ARG A 92 -0.60 -12.64 -1.72
N ARG A 93 -0.52 -12.22 -2.99
CA ARG A 93 0.59 -12.49 -3.90
C ARG A 93 1.42 -11.27 -4.23
N ILE A 94 1.25 -10.16 -3.52
CA ILE A 94 1.87 -8.86 -3.81
C ILE A 94 3.40 -8.94 -3.96
N ARG A 95 4.06 -9.88 -3.26
CA ARG A 95 5.51 -10.12 -3.34
C ARG A 95 5.98 -10.67 -4.70
N ARG A 96 5.07 -11.27 -5.49
CA ARG A 96 5.33 -11.80 -6.84
C ARG A 96 5.32 -10.71 -7.91
N TYR A 97 4.89 -9.51 -7.56
CA TYR A 97 4.82 -8.37 -8.46
C TYR A 97 5.83 -7.29 -8.04
N ASP A 98 6.40 -6.62 -9.04
CA ASP A 98 7.21 -5.43 -8.82
C ASP A 98 6.32 -4.18 -8.61
N ILE A 99 6.96 -3.03 -8.37
CA ILE A 99 6.25 -1.79 -8.08
C ILE A 99 5.49 -1.30 -9.31
N ASP A 100 6.05 -1.46 -10.51
CA ASP A 100 5.47 -0.95 -11.75
C ASP A 100 4.26 -1.80 -12.16
N GLU A 101 4.33 -3.13 -11.98
CA GLU A 101 3.20 -4.04 -12.16
C GLU A 101 2.05 -3.72 -11.20
N ILE A 102 2.35 -3.42 -9.94
CA ILE A 102 1.33 -3.02 -8.95
C ILE A 102 0.78 -1.64 -9.30
N ALA A 103 1.60 -0.71 -9.79
CA ALA A 103 1.16 0.62 -10.23
C ALA A 103 0.19 0.52 -11.41
N ASN A 104 0.54 -0.27 -12.42
CA ASN A 104 -0.32 -0.56 -13.56
C ASN A 104 -1.63 -1.23 -13.11
N TRP A 105 -1.56 -2.14 -12.13
CA TRP A 105 -2.76 -2.74 -11.58
C TRP A 105 -3.66 -1.72 -10.86
N LEU A 106 -3.09 -0.77 -10.13
CA LEU A 106 -3.84 0.32 -9.51
C LEU A 106 -4.40 1.30 -10.56
N GLU A 107 -3.68 1.59 -11.64
CA GLU A 107 -4.06 2.58 -12.65
C GLU A 107 -5.04 2.04 -13.71
N ALA A 108 -4.82 0.81 -14.16
CA ALA A 108 -5.53 0.20 -15.30
C ALA A 108 -6.33 -1.05 -14.94
N GLY A 109 -6.19 -1.57 -13.71
CA GLY A 109 -6.90 -2.77 -13.26
C GLY A 109 -6.40 -4.06 -13.90
N ASP A 110 -5.22 -4.02 -14.54
CA ASP A 110 -4.62 -5.15 -15.22
C ASP A 110 -3.38 -5.66 -14.49
N ILE A 111 -3.32 -6.98 -14.32
CA ILE A 111 -2.23 -7.68 -13.64
C ILE A 111 -2.05 -9.07 -14.25
N ASP A 112 -0.83 -9.60 -14.22
CA ASP A 112 -0.55 -10.95 -14.71
C ASP A 112 -1.23 -12.02 -13.85
N ARG A 113 -2.46 -12.39 -14.25
CA ARG A 113 -3.29 -13.36 -13.54
C ARG A 113 -2.69 -14.76 -13.50
N SER A 114 -1.75 -15.09 -14.39
CA SER A 114 -1.06 -16.39 -14.35
C SER A 114 -0.30 -16.57 -13.03
N ARG A 115 0.16 -15.47 -12.42
CA ARG A 115 0.90 -15.45 -11.14
C ARG A 115 0.00 -15.40 -9.92
N LEU A 116 -1.32 -15.30 -10.08
CA LEU A 116 -2.28 -15.40 -8.97
C LEU A 116 -2.47 -16.84 -8.51
N ASN A 117 -2.32 -17.80 -9.42
CA ASN A 117 -2.45 -19.23 -9.13
C ASN A 117 -1.18 -19.83 -8.49
N PRO A 118 -1.31 -20.93 -7.72
CA PRO A 118 -0.20 -21.57 -6.99
C PRO A 118 1.00 -21.89 -7.88
#